data_AF-A0A7S3ZZS2-F1
#
_entry.id   AF-A0A7S3ZZS2-F1
#
_cell.length_a   1.000
_cell.length_b   1.000
_cell.length_c   1.000
_cell.angle_alpha   90.00
_cell.angle_beta   90.00
_cell.angle_gamma   90.00
#
_symmetry.space_group_name_H-M   'P 1'
#
loop_
_entity.id
_entity.type
_entity.pdbx_description
1 polymer ?
#
loop_
_entity_poly.entity_id
_entity_poly.type
_entity_poly.pdbx_seq_one_letter_code
_entity_poly.pdbx_strand_id
1 'polypeptide(L)'
;GALRRRETHTRSCPKKLPQKRTMILTQCPVCAAELPPLSAKQCSRCKTRYCGLACQKQHWEGGGHDKICKLIKKAGGAEAYNANKKYTAAVAVAATACAEDTKGQTC
;
A
#
# COMPACT_ATOMS: atom_id res chain seq x y z
N GLY A 1 42.84 -28.76 20.72
CA GLY A 1 41.48 -28.24 20.99
C GLY A 1 41.01 -27.47 19.78
N ALA A 2 39.99 -27.97 19.09
CA ALA A 2 39.57 -27.46 17.79
C ALA A 2 38.73 -26.18 17.88
N LEU A 3 39.11 -25.23 17.03
CA LEU A 3 38.53 -23.93 16.70
C LEU A 3 36.99 -23.94 16.58
N ARG A 4 36.26 -23.17 17.41
CA ARG A 4 34.84 -22.86 17.16
C ARG A 4 34.76 -21.79 16.07
N ARG A 5 34.46 -22.22 14.85
CA ARG A 5 34.30 -21.39 13.65
C ARG A 5 32.97 -20.62 13.77
N ARG A 6 33.03 -19.28 13.80
CA ARG A 6 31.86 -18.40 13.75
C ARG A 6 31.31 -18.43 12.33
N GLU A 7 30.16 -19.06 12.13
CA GLU A 7 29.45 -19.13 10.86
C GLU A 7 28.88 -17.73 10.54
N THR A 8 29.58 -16.98 9.70
CA THR A 8 29.05 -15.73 9.14
C THR A 8 27.95 -16.09 8.15
N HIS A 9 26.70 -16.07 8.61
CA HIS A 9 25.52 -15.98 7.76
C HIS A 9 25.60 -14.68 6.92
N THR A 10 26.34 -14.73 5.81
CA THR A 10 26.24 -13.75 4.75
C THR A 10 24.90 -13.99 4.06
N ARG A 11 23.85 -13.37 4.62
CA ARG A 11 22.54 -13.26 3.97
C ARG A 11 22.76 -12.53 2.64
N SER A 12 22.98 -13.30 1.58
CA SER A 12 22.98 -12.79 0.21
C SER A 12 21.65 -12.07 0.00
N CYS A 13 21.73 -10.74 -0.10
CA CYS A 13 20.57 -9.89 -0.34
C CYS A 13 20.08 -10.18 -1.77
N PRO A 14 18.90 -10.80 -1.96
CA PRO A 14 18.40 -11.06 -3.31
C PRO A 14 18.19 -9.72 -4.00
N LYS A 15 18.89 -9.49 -5.11
CA LYS A 15 18.74 -8.27 -5.89
C LYS A 15 17.31 -8.24 -6.45
N LYS A 16 16.44 -7.43 -5.83
CA LYS A 16 15.06 -7.24 -6.27
C LYS A 16 15.08 -6.79 -7.73
N LEU A 17 14.48 -7.58 -8.63
CA LEU A 17 14.15 -7.12 -9.97
C LEU A 17 13.38 -5.79 -9.88
N PRO A 18 13.52 -4.87 -10.85
CA PRO A 18 12.75 -3.63 -10.90
C PRO A 18 11.27 -4.00 -11.01
N GLN A 19 10.58 -4.04 -9.88
CA GLN A 19 9.15 -4.24 -9.85
C GLN A 19 8.55 -3.06 -10.58
N LYS A 20 7.95 -3.31 -11.75
CA LYS A 20 7.07 -2.36 -12.43
C LYS A 20 6.10 -1.91 -11.36
N ARG A 21 6.24 -0.68 -10.87
CA ARG A 21 5.39 -0.13 -9.82
C ARG A 21 4.00 -0.02 -10.43
N THR A 22 3.17 -1.04 -10.25
CA THR A 22 1.75 -0.99 -10.58
C THR A 22 1.12 -0.04 -9.56
N MET A 23 1.19 1.24 -9.89
CA MET A 23 0.67 2.32 -9.07
C MET A 23 -0.85 2.23 -9.08
N ILE A 24 -1.50 2.47 -7.94
CA ILE A 24 -2.96 2.43 -7.83
C ILE A 24 -3.63 3.49 -8.73
N LEU A 25 -2.87 4.51 -9.18
CA LEU A 25 -3.28 5.45 -10.22
C LEU A 25 -3.63 4.82 -11.57
N THR A 26 -3.18 3.59 -11.84
CA THR A 26 -3.46 2.90 -13.11
C THR A 26 -4.71 2.03 -13.04
N GLN A 27 -5.43 2.00 -11.90
CA GLN A 27 -6.63 1.16 -11.74
C GLN A 27 -7.78 1.96 -11.12
N CYS A 28 -8.99 1.70 -11.59
CA CYS A 28 -10.19 2.31 -11.03
C CYS A 28 -10.52 1.70 -9.66
N PRO A 29 -10.76 2.51 -8.61
CA PRO A 29 -11.08 1.98 -7.27
C PRO A 29 -12.44 1.27 -7.18
N VAL A 30 -13.31 1.43 -8.19
CA VAL A 30 -14.67 0.85 -8.18
C VAL A 30 -14.77 -0.42 -9.00
N CYS A 31 -14.22 -0.40 -10.22
CA CYS A 31 -14.31 -1.53 -11.15
C CYS A 31 -12.98 -2.24 -11.38
N ALA A 32 -11.89 -1.81 -10.73
CA ALA A 32 -10.52 -2.30 -10.92
C ALA A 32 -9.98 -2.23 -12.37
N ALA A 33 -10.73 -1.63 -13.30
CA ALA A 33 -10.31 -1.50 -14.69
C ALA A 33 -9.04 -0.65 -14.83
N GLU A 34 -8.19 -1.02 -15.78
CA GLU A 34 -6.96 -0.28 -16.08
C GLU A 34 -7.31 1.11 -16.66
N LEU A 35 -6.76 2.14 -16.03
CA LEU A 35 -6.99 3.53 -16.41
C LEU A 35 -5.88 4.03 -17.32
N PRO A 36 -6.22 4.60 -18.50
CA PRO A 36 -5.22 5.24 -19.34
C PRO A 36 -4.60 6.42 -18.57
N PRO A 37 -3.25 6.53 -18.52
CA PRO A 37 -2.53 7.45 -17.65
C PRO A 37 -2.69 8.93 -18.01
N LEU A 38 -3.30 9.29 -19.15
CA LEU A 38 -3.39 10.68 -19.61
C LEU A 38 -4.82 11.25 -19.71
N SER A 39 -5.86 10.41 -19.84
CA SER A 39 -7.22 10.87 -20.15
C SER A 39 -8.28 10.55 -19.08
N ALA A 40 -7.93 9.83 -18.02
CA ALA A 40 -8.88 9.46 -16.99
C ALA A 40 -9.38 10.68 -16.20
N LYS A 41 -10.70 10.78 -16.01
CA LYS A 41 -11.31 11.83 -15.18
C LYS A 41 -10.85 11.65 -13.73
N GLN A 42 -10.42 12.75 -13.12
CA GLN A 42 -9.92 12.77 -11.75
C GLN A 42 -10.75 13.71 -10.88
N CYS A 43 -10.84 13.40 -9.59
CA CYS A 43 -11.43 14.32 -8.63
C CYS A 43 -10.52 15.54 -8.44
N SER A 44 -11.02 16.75 -8.65
CA SER A 44 -10.25 17.99 -8.54
C SER A 44 -9.64 18.24 -7.16
N ARG A 45 -10.21 17.64 -6.10
CA ARG A 45 -9.77 17.87 -4.70
C ARG A 45 -8.64 16.94 -4.28
N CYS A 46 -8.78 15.65 -4.57
CA CYS A 46 -7.88 14.60 -4.07
C CYS A 46 -7.09 13.89 -5.18
N LYS A 47 -7.31 14.27 -6.44
CA LYS A 47 -6.65 13.73 -7.64
C LYS A 47 -6.81 12.21 -7.84
N THR A 48 -7.80 11.61 -7.18
CA THR A 48 -8.15 10.19 -7.41
C THR A 48 -8.71 10.04 -8.82
N ARG A 49 -8.22 9.04 -9.56
CA ARG A 49 -8.61 8.76 -10.95
C ARG A 49 -9.70 7.71 -11.03
N TYR A 50 -10.62 7.89 -11.97
CA TYR A 50 -11.73 6.99 -12.22
C TYR A 50 -11.87 6.66 -13.70
N CYS A 51 -12.53 5.53 -13.95
CA CYS A 51 -12.88 5.07 -15.30
C CYS A 51 -13.78 6.09 -16.02
N GLY A 52 -14.62 6.77 -15.25
CA GLY A 52 -15.59 7.75 -15.72
C GLY A 52 -16.40 8.31 -14.54
N LEU A 53 -17.36 9.18 -14.86
CA LEU A 53 -18.21 9.86 -13.88
C LEU A 53 -19.09 8.88 -13.08
N ALA A 54 -19.54 7.78 -13.70
CA ALA A 54 -20.31 6.75 -13.02
C ALA A 54 -19.52 6.09 -11.88
N CYS A 55 -18.27 5.68 -12.15
CA CYS A 55 -17.34 5.17 -11.14
C CYS A 55 -17.11 6.18 -10.01
N GLN A 56 -16.95 7.48 -10.35
CA GLN A 56 -16.77 8.52 -9.33
C GLN A 56 -18.02 8.65 -8.44
N LYS A 57 -19.21 8.69 -9.03
CA LYS A 57 -20.49 8.84 -8.31
C LYS A 57 -20.76 7.64 -7.41
N GLN A 58 -20.55 6.42 -7.90
CA GLN A 58 -20.67 5.21 -7.10
C GLN A 58 -19.67 5.19 -5.94
N HIS A 59 -18.43 5.63 -6.15
CA HIS A 59 -17.47 5.75 -5.05
C HIS A 59 -17.89 6.83 -4.04
N TRP A 60 -18.55 7.89 -4.51
CA TRP A 60 -19.08 8.95 -3.66
C TRP A 60 -20.25 8.47 -2.79
N GLU A 61 -21.27 7.86 -3.41
CA GLU A 61 -22.51 7.44 -2.76
C GLU A 61 -22.33 6.11 -1.98
N GLY A 62 -21.72 5.10 -2.59
CA GLY A 62 -21.56 3.77 -2.01
C GLY A 62 -20.26 3.57 -1.22
N GLY A 63 -19.19 4.27 -1.60
CA GLY A 63 -17.87 4.15 -0.94
C GLY A 63 -17.57 5.23 0.09
N GLY A 64 -18.43 6.25 0.21
CA GLY A 64 -18.22 7.36 1.13
C GLY A 64 -17.02 8.25 0.75
N HIS A 65 -16.81 8.49 -0.55
CA HIS A 65 -15.68 9.29 -1.02
C HIS A 65 -15.58 10.67 -0.36
N ASP A 66 -16.70 11.29 0.05
CA ASP A 66 -16.68 12.60 0.73
C ASP A 66 -15.78 12.61 1.98
N LYS A 67 -15.92 11.58 2.84
CA LYS A 67 -15.18 11.48 4.11
C LYS A 67 -13.70 11.21 3.86
N ILE A 68 -13.40 10.32 2.92
CA ILE A 68 -12.01 9.94 2.61
C ILE A 68 -11.32 10.94 1.69
N CYS A 69 -12.03 11.75 0.90
CA CYS A 69 -11.45 12.71 -0.04
C CYS A 69 -10.54 13.72 0.68
N LYS A 70 -10.93 14.16 1.89
CA LYS A 70 -10.12 15.04 2.73
C LYS A 70 -8.84 14.35 3.22
N LEU A 71 -8.95 13.09 3.65
CA LEU A 71 -7.81 12.28 4.11
C LEU A 71 -6.83 11.99 2.97
N ILE A 72 -7.37 11.63 1.80
CA ILE A 72 -6.60 11.39 0.59
C ILE A 72 -5.85 12.66 0.15
N LYS A 73 -6.52 13.82 0.18
CA LYS A 73 -5.87 15.10 -0.10
C LYS A 73 -4.72 15.39 0.87
N LYS A 74 -4.94 15.17 2.18
CA LYS A 74 -3.90 15.37 3.21
C LYS A 74 -2.73 14.40 3.04
N ALA A 75 -3.00 13.16 2.63
CA ALA A 75 -1.97 12.16 2.34
C ALA A 75 -1.20 12.45 1.05
N GLY A 76 -1.62 13.41 0.22
CA GLY A 76 -0.99 13.73 -1.05
C GLY A 76 -1.49 12.92 -2.25
N GLY A 77 -2.60 12.18 -2.12
CA GLY A 77 -3.22 11.42 -3.20
C GLY A 77 -3.70 10.03 -2.79
N ALA A 78 -4.44 9.37 -3.69
CA ALA A 78 -5.06 8.07 -3.42
C ALA A 78 -4.03 6.96 -3.19
N GLU A 79 -2.90 7.00 -3.91
CA GLU A 79 -1.82 6.03 -3.74
C GLU A 79 -1.17 6.16 -2.37
N ALA A 80 -0.85 7.39 -1.96
CA ALA A 80 -0.20 7.65 -0.68
C ALA A 80 -1.09 7.21 0.49
N TYR A 81 -2.39 7.48 0.41
CA TYR A 81 -3.37 7.00 1.38
C TYR A 81 -3.42 5.47 1.46
N ASN A 82 -3.49 4.78 0.30
CA ASN A 82 -3.49 3.32 0.31
C ASN A 82 -2.15 2.73 0.78
N ALA A 83 -1.02 3.31 0.39
CA ALA A 83 0.30 2.86 0.82
C ALA A 83 0.43 2.97 2.34
N ASN A 84 -0.05 4.07 2.93
CA ASN A 84 -0.06 4.26 4.37
C ASN A 84 -0.96 3.22 5.08
N LYS A 85 -2.14 2.92 4.53
CA LYS A 85 -3.04 1.87 5.05
C LYS A 85 -2.43 0.46 4.97
N LYS A 86 -1.75 0.13 3.86
CA LYS A 86 -1.05 -1.15 3.73
C LYS A 86 0.14 -1.24 4.67
N TYR A 87 0.87 -0.14 4.88
CA TYR A 87 1.95 -0.09 5.85
C TYR A 87 1.44 -0.31 7.27
N THR A 88 0.37 0.38 7.69
CA THR A 88 -0.20 0.16 9.04
C THR A 88 -0.70 -1.26 9.22
N ALA A 89 -1.32 -1.87 8.19
CA ALA A 89 -1.70 -3.27 8.22
C ALA A 89 -0.47 -4.20 8.35
N ALA A 90 0.59 -3.96 7.57
CA ALA A 90 1.82 -4.74 7.65
C ALA A 90 2.53 -4.59 9.01
N VAL A 91 2.53 -3.39 9.59
CA VAL A 91 3.05 -3.13 10.93
C VAL A 91 2.23 -3.86 11.98
N ALA A 92 0.90 -3.91 11.86
CA ALA A 92 0.06 -4.67 12.79
C ALA A 92 0.37 -6.18 12.71
N VAL A 93 0.51 -6.73 11.52
CA VAL A 93 0.90 -8.14 11.32
C VAL A 93 2.30 -8.40 11.91
N ALA A 94 3.26 -7.51 11.66
CA ALA A 94 4.59 -7.62 12.23
C ALA A 94 4.57 -7.54 13.76
N ALA A 95 3.78 -6.62 14.33
CA ALA A 95 3.62 -6.49 15.78
C ALA A 95 3.04 -7.77 16.40
N THR A 96 2.06 -8.41 15.76
CA THR A 96 1.53 -9.69 16.23
C THR A 96 2.56 -10.82 16.14
N ALA A 97 3.37 -10.85 15.08
CA ALA A 97 4.42 -11.85 14.93
C ALA A 97 5.53 -11.69 15.99
N CYS A 98 5.95 -10.44 16.25
CA CYS A 98 6.94 -10.16 17.30
C CYS A 98 6.41 -10.44 18.72
N ALA A 99 5.10 -10.27 18.94
CA ALA A 99 4.46 -10.61 20.22
C ALA A 99 4.45 -12.13 20.49
N GLU A 100 4.34 -12.96 19.45
CA GLU A 100 4.39 -14.42 19.58
C GLU A 100 5.84 -14.93 19.74
N ASP A 101 6.83 -14.30 19.07
CA ASP A 101 8.26 -14.66 19.16
C ASP A 101 8.90 -14.35 20.53
N THR A 102 8.36 -13.36 21.26
CA THR A 102 8.82 -12.98 22.59
C THR A 102 8.23 -13.83 23.72
N LYS A 103 7.29 -14.73 23.40
CA LYS A 103 6.59 -15.62 24.34
C LYS A 103 7.49 -16.80 24.75
N GLY A 104 8.59 -16.50 25.42
CA GLY A 104 9.57 -17.51 25.86
C GLY A 104 11.02 -17.03 25.93
N GLN A 105 11.32 -15.80 25.53
CA GLN A 105 12.63 -15.20 25.75
C GLN A 105 12.74 -14.74 27.21
N THR A 106 13.33 -15.60 28.06
CA THR A 106 13.77 -15.23 29.41
C THR A 106 15.26 -14.87 29.37
N CYS A 107 15.61 -13.73 29.97
CA CYS A 107 16.99 -13.29 30.18
C CYS A 107 17.77 -14.23 31.10
#